data_AF-A0A8S4AK83-F1
#
_entry.id   AF-A0A8S4AK83-F1
#
_cell.length_a   1.000
_cell.length_b   1.000
_cell.length_c   1.000
_cell.angle_alpha   90.00
_cell.angle_beta   90.00
_cell.angle_gamma   90.00
#
_symmetry.space_group_name_H-M   'P 1'
#
loop_
_entity.id
_entity.type
_entity.pdbx_description
1 polymer ?
#
loop_
_entity_poly.entity_id
_entity_poly.type
_entity_poly.pdbx_seq_one_letter_code
_entity_poly.pdbx_strand_id
1 'polypeptide(L)'
;MPHPHTFEISVFFSLVWVFSDAQDAPWTNRIKAPRLHPCLYIPRFAQLLEFGEKNHEVSMTAMRLVQRMKRDWMHTGRRPSGLCGAALLVAARLHDFCRTVKEIVNVVKVCENTLRKRLTEFEDTPTSQLTIEEFMKVDLDQECDPPCFTAGLLKKKNQQLEMELKKKIGDVEDEIQEYQDEIDAELESRRPKLRGVYAAYANEGYDSKFLSFI
;
A
#
# COMPACT_ATOMS: atom_id res chain seq x y z
N MET A 1 23.44 -4.33 -27.82
CA MET A 1 23.79 -5.36 -26.82
C MET A 1 22.67 -5.43 -25.80
N PRO A 2 22.01 -6.58 -25.59
CA PRO A 2 20.88 -6.66 -24.66
C PRO A 2 21.41 -6.69 -23.21
N HIS A 3 20.76 -5.93 -22.34
CA HIS A 3 21.12 -5.80 -20.92
C HIS A 3 20.90 -7.13 -20.16
N PRO A 4 21.78 -7.49 -19.20
CA PRO A 4 21.77 -8.80 -18.52
C PRO A 4 20.51 -9.09 -17.69
N HIS A 5 19.70 -8.08 -17.37
CA HIS A 5 18.52 -8.21 -16.51
C HIS A 5 17.28 -8.79 -17.20
N THR A 6 17.23 -8.84 -18.54
CA THR A 6 16.05 -9.34 -19.28
C THR A 6 16.05 -10.87 -19.44
N PHE A 7 17.23 -11.50 -19.40
CA PHE A 7 17.35 -12.96 -19.55
C PHE A 7 16.86 -13.73 -18.32
N GLU A 8 17.11 -13.24 -17.10
CA GLU A 8 16.67 -13.93 -15.88
C GLU A 8 15.14 -13.92 -15.68
N ILE A 9 14.46 -12.84 -16.07
CA ILE A 9 13.00 -12.72 -15.93
C ILE A 9 12.29 -13.71 -16.87
N SER A 10 12.81 -13.90 -18.08
CA SER A 10 12.24 -14.84 -19.06
C SER A 10 12.35 -16.30 -18.59
N VAL A 11 13.48 -16.69 -18.02
CA VAL A 11 13.69 -18.03 -17.46
C VAL A 11 12.78 -18.27 -16.25
N PHE A 12 12.56 -17.26 -15.41
CA PHE A 12 11.66 -17.35 -14.26
C PHE A 12 10.20 -17.52 -14.68
N PHE A 13 9.74 -16.77 -15.68
CA PHE A 13 8.40 -16.94 -16.23
C PHE A 13 8.24 -18.27 -16.95
N SER A 14 9.22 -18.73 -17.73
CA SER A 14 9.20 -20.05 -18.37
C SER A 14 9.19 -21.20 -17.35
N LEU A 15 10.01 -21.17 -16.29
CA LEU A 15 10.00 -22.20 -15.25
C LEU A 15 8.69 -22.24 -14.47
N VAL A 16 8.10 -21.08 -14.17
CA VAL A 16 6.79 -20.99 -13.51
C VAL A 16 5.68 -21.51 -14.44
N TRP A 17 5.73 -21.21 -15.73
CA TRP A 17 4.80 -21.75 -16.73
C TRP A 17 4.95 -23.26 -16.89
N VAL A 18 6.18 -23.78 -17.02
CA VAL A 18 6.46 -25.22 -17.08
C VAL A 18 5.96 -25.93 -15.82
N PHE A 19 6.09 -25.31 -14.65
CA PHE A 19 5.56 -25.88 -13.40
C PHE A 19 4.02 -25.81 -13.31
N SER A 20 3.40 -24.78 -13.88
CA SER A 20 1.93 -24.66 -14.00
C SER A 20 1.36 -25.72 -14.95
N ASP A 21 1.96 -25.87 -16.13
CA ASP A 21 1.60 -26.90 -17.12
C ASP A 21 1.81 -28.32 -16.58
N ALA A 22 2.88 -28.51 -15.78
CA ALA A 22 3.10 -29.77 -15.08
C ALA A 22 2.01 -30.07 -14.05
N GLN A 23 1.28 -29.07 -13.54
CA GLN A 23 0.22 -29.24 -12.55
C GLN A 23 -1.14 -29.57 -13.18
N ASP A 24 -1.37 -29.17 -14.44
CA ASP A 24 -2.57 -29.49 -15.23
C ASP A 24 -2.46 -30.80 -16.02
N ALA A 25 -1.32 -31.50 -15.96
CA ALA A 25 -1.16 -32.79 -16.62
C ALA A 25 -2.11 -33.84 -16.01
N PRO A 26 -2.81 -34.67 -16.82
CA PRO A 26 -3.89 -35.56 -16.35
C PRO A 26 -3.48 -36.60 -15.28
N TRP A 27 -2.17 -36.83 -15.10
CA TRP A 27 -1.58 -37.73 -14.12
C TRP A 27 -1.39 -37.09 -12.72
N THR A 28 -1.40 -35.76 -12.58
CA THR A 28 -1.17 -35.05 -11.31
C THR A 28 -2.37 -35.08 -10.36
N ASN A 29 -3.56 -35.37 -10.88
CA ASN A 29 -4.80 -35.55 -10.10
C ASN A 29 -4.68 -36.65 -9.02
N ARG A 30 -3.63 -37.46 -9.07
CA ARG A 30 -3.35 -38.56 -8.12
C ARG A 30 -2.33 -38.20 -7.02
N ILE A 31 -1.57 -37.11 -7.15
CA ILE A 31 -0.57 -36.69 -6.16
C ILE A 31 -0.94 -35.30 -5.63
N LYS A 32 -1.74 -35.27 -4.57
CA LYS A 32 -1.99 -34.02 -3.83
C LYS A 32 -0.73 -33.66 -3.05
N ALA A 33 0.08 -32.75 -3.57
CA ALA A 33 1.19 -32.19 -2.81
C ALA A 33 0.66 -31.63 -1.48
N PRO A 34 1.28 -31.95 -0.33
CA PRO A 34 0.80 -31.50 0.96
C PRO A 34 0.87 -29.97 1.02
N ARG A 35 -0.21 -29.33 1.50
CA ARG A 35 -0.20 -27.89 1.73
C ARG A 35 0.78 -27.60 2.87
N LEU A 36 1.92 -26.99 2.55
CA LEU A 36 2.92 -26.63 3.55
C LEU A 36 2.38 -25.50 4.44
N HIS A 37 2.47 -25.70 5.75
CA HIS A 37 2.12 -24.66 6.72
C HIS A 37 3.24 -23.61 6.81
N PRO A 38 2.93 -22.30 6.80
CA PRO A 38 3.94 -21.25 6.84
C PRO A 38 4.87 -21.33 8.07
N CYS A 39 4.37 -21.84 9.19
CA CYS A 39 5.15 -22.00 10.43
C CYS A 39 6.40 -22.88 10.24
N LEU A 40 6.42 -23.78 9.25
CA LEU A 40 7.56 -24.65 8.97
C LEU A 40 8.79 -23.87 8.45
N TYR A 41 8.60 -22.67 7.92
CA TYR A 41 9.71 -21.84 7.43
C TYR A 41 10.46 -21.13 8.56
N ILE A 42 9.80 -20.91 9.71
CA ILE A 42 10.31 -20.06 10.79
C ILE A 42 11.62 -20.58 11.37
N PRO A 43 11.77 -21.85 11.79
CA PRO A 43 13.01 -22.33 12.41
C PRO A 43 14.21 -22.18 11.49
N ARG A 44 14.03 -22.45 10.19
CA ARG A 44 15.09 -22.32 9.18
C ARG A 44 15.51 -20.86 9.01
N PHE A 45 14.56 -19.94 8.89
CA PHE A 45 14.90 -18.52 8.72
C PHE A 45 15.50 -17.91 9.98
N ALA A 46 15.06 -18.34 11.16
CA ALA A 46 15.62 -17.88 12.43
C ALA A 46 17.09 -18.30 12.60
N GLN A 47 17.43 -19.54 12.22
CA GLN A 47 18.82 -20.00 12.18
C GLN A 47 19.68 -19.15 11.24
N LEU A 48 19.17 -18.80 10.05
CA LEU A 48 19.89 -17.96 9.09
C LEU A 48 20.04 -16.48 9.53
N LEU A 49 19.20 -16.02 10.45
CA LEU A 49 19.24 -14.67 11.01
C LEU A 49 20.08 -14.59 12.30
N GLU A 50 20.63 -15.71 12.76
CA GLU A 50 21.59 -15.80 13.86
C GLU A 50 21.17 -15.00 15.12
N PHE A 51 20.04 -15.38 15.73
CA PHE A 51 19.54 -14.75 16.96
C PHE A 51 20.26 -15.22 18.25
N GLY A 52 21.37 -15.95 18.14
CA GLY A 52 22.15 -16.45 19.27
C GLY A 52 21.35 -17.34 20.22
N GLU A 53 21.49 -17.12 21.53
CA GLU A 53 20.85 -17.91 22.59
C GLU A 53 19.32 -17.77 22.59
N LYS A 54 18.80 -16.59 22.19
CA LYS A 54 17.37 -16.30 22.13
C LYS A 54 16.68 -16.80 20.85
N ASN A 55 17.40 -17.54 19.99
CA ASN A 55 16.85 -18.03 18.72
C ASN A 55 15.59 -18.89 18.90
N HIS A 56 15.53 -19.70 19.96
CA HIS A 56 14.35 -20.49 20.26
C HIS A 56 13.15 -19.62 20.64
N GLU A 57 13.34 -18.64 21.53
CA GLU A 57 12.29 -17.73 21.99
C GLU A 57 11.71 -16.90 20.84
N VAL A 58 12.58 -16.30 20.02
CA VAL A 58 12.19 -15.54 18.82
C VAL A 58 11.42 -16.42 17.84
N SER A 59 11.87 -17.66 17.61
CA SER A 59 11.19 -18.61 16.74
C SER A 59 9.80 -18.97 17.24
N MET A 60 9.64 -19.22 18.55
CA MET A 60 8.36 -19.55 19.16
C MET A 60 7.36 -18.38 19.06
N THR A 61 7.80 -17.16 19.37
CA THR A 61 6.98 -15.95 19.21
C THR A 61 6.61 -15.72 17.75
N ALA A 62 7.54 -15.88 16.81
CA ALA A 62 7.28 -15.72 15.39
C ALA A 62 6.29 -16.78 14.87
N MET A 63 6.39 -18.04 15.31
CA MET A 63 5.42 -19.08 14.96
C MET A 63 4.02 -18.73 15.46
N ARG A 64 3.90 -18.22 16.70
CA ARG A 64 2.60 -17.78 17.25
C ARG A 64 2.02 -16.62 16.45
N LEU A 65 2.84 -15.63 16.08
CA LEU A 65 2.43 -14.53 15.20
C LEU A 65 1.93 -15.02 13.85
N VAL A 66 2.63 -15.95 13.21
CA VAL A 66 2.21 -16.53 11.92
C VAL A 66 0.88 -17.29 12.05
N GLN A 67 0.69 -18.05 13.12
CA GLN A 67 -0.58 -18.73 13.38
C GLN A 67 -1.71 -17.73 13.56
N ARG A 68 -1.45 -16.60 14.23
CA ARG A 68 -2.42 -15.53 14.40
C ARG A 68 -2.76 -14.84 13.08
N MET A 69 -1.76 -14.42 12.32
CA MET A 69 -1.93 -13.84 10.98
C MET A 69 -2.69 -14.79 10.02
N LYS A 70 -2.57 -16.10 10.22
CA LYS A 70 -3.33 -17.10 9.46
C LYS A 70 -4.83 -17.05 9.80
N ARG A 71 -5.19 -16.90 11.08
CA ARG A 71 -6.58 -16.72 11.56
C ARG A 71 -7.15 -15.39 11.09
N ASP A 72 -6.34 -14.34 11.05
CA ASP A 72 -6.72 -13.01 10.52
C ASP A 72 -6.75 -12.95 8.96
N TRP A 73 -6.85 -14.11 8.28
CA TRP A 73 -6.95 -14.23 6.82
C TRP A 73 -5.83 -13.56 6.00
N MET A 74 -4.70 -13.18 6.62
CA MET A 74 -3.61 -12.46 5.93
C MET A 74 -2.79 -13.35 4.98
N HIS A 75 -2.90 -14.68 5.10
CA HIS A 75 -2.11 -15.66 4.35
C HIS A 75 -2.76 -16.14 3.05
N THR A 76 -4.09 -16.10 2.95
CA THR A 76 -4.85 -16.75 1.89
C THR A 76 -4.53 -16.15 0.52
N GLY A 77 -4.19 -16.99 -0.46
CA GLY A 77 -3.84 -16.56 -1.83
C GLY A 77 -2.52 -15.79 -1.95
N ARG A 78 -1.66 -15.83 -0.92
CA ARG A 78 -0.48 -14.97 -0.79
C ARG A 78 0.77 -15.80 -0.48
N ARG A 79 1.96 -15.29 -0.83
CA ARG A 79 3.21 -16.02 -0.61
C ARG A 79 3.52 -16.12 0.90
N PRO A 80 3.69 -17.34 1.45
CA PRO A 80 3.89 -17.55 2.89
C PRO A 80 5.23 -17.01 3.40
N SER A 81 6.28 -16.99 2.56
CA SER A 81 7.60 -16.48 2.93
C SER A 81 7.53 -15.04 3.44
N GLY A 82 6.82 -14.16 2.73
CA GLY A 82 6.71 -12.75 3.13
C GLY A 82 5.99 -12.54 4.47
N LEU A 83 5.02 -13.41 4.78
CA LEU A 83 4.32 -13.40 6.07
C LEU A 83 5.26 -13.85 7.20
N CYS A 84 6.04 -14.91 6.97
CA CYS A 84 7.02 -15.41 7.93
C CYS A 84 8.13 -14.39 8.20
N GLY A 85 8.59 -13.68 7.17
CA GLY A 85 9.58 -12.61 7.33
C GLY A 85 9.05 -11.44 8.15
N ALA A 86 7.79 -11.05 7.95
CA ALA A 86 7.16 -9.98 8.72
C ALA A 86 7.03 -10.40 10.20
N ALA A 87 6.56 -11.62 10.45
CA ALA A 87 6.46 -12.16 11.80
C ALA A 87 7.82 -12.26 12.51
N LEU A 88 8.88 -12.68 11.80
CA LEU A 88 10.24 -12.72 12.33
C LEU A 88 10.78 -11.32 12.66
N LEU A 89 10.50 -10.32 11.82
CA LEU A 89 10.92 -8.94 12.11
C LEU A 89 10.26 -8.41 13.38
N VAL A 90 8.95 -8.65 13.53
CA VAL A 90 8.19 -8.25 14.72
C VAL A 90 8.73 -9.00 15.93
N ALA A 91 8.82 -10.33 15.89
CA ALA A 91 9.33 -11.14 17.00
C ALA A 91 10.75 -10.75 17.41
N ALA A 92 11.65 -10.47 16.46
CA ALA A 92 13.00 -10.00 16.74
C ALA A 92 12.97 -8.70 17.56
N ARG A 93 12.12 -7.73 17.18
CA ARG A 93 11.97 -6.48 17.93
C ARG A 93 11.40 -6.68 19.33
N LEU A 94 10.48 -7.63 19.51
CA LEU A 94 9.91 -7.93 20.83
C LEU A 94 10.94 -8.55 21.79
N HIS A 95 12.00 -9.16 21.27
CA HIS A 95 13.09 -9.78 22.05
C HIS A 95 14.38 -8.94 22.08
N ASP A 96 14.28 -7.65 21.76
CA ASP A 96 15.37 -6.67 21.70
C ASP A 96 16.45 -6.94 20.63
N PHE A 97 16.11 -7.64 19.55
CA PHE A 97 16.97 -7.79 18.36
C PHE A 97 16.57 -6.83 17.26
N CYS A 98 17.39 -5.81 17.06
CA CYS A 98 17.26 -4.85 15.97
C CYS A 98 17.82 -5.41 14.66
N ARG A 99 17.03 -6.23 13.95
CA ARG A 99 17.33 -6.62 12.56
C ARG A 99 16.79 -5.59 11.57
N THR A 100 17.55 -5.34 10.52
CA THR A 100 17.12 -4.45 9.44
C THR A 100 16.20 -5.17 8.47
N VAL A 101 15.33 -4.42 7.79
CA VAL A 101 14.45 -4.94 6.74
C VAL A 101 15.26 -5.63 5.62
N LYS A 102 16.44 -5.09 5.28
CA LYS A 102 17.32 -5.62 4.24
C LYS A 102 17.87 -7.00 4.58
N GLU A 103 18.28 -7.24 5.83
CA GLU A 103 18.76 -8.54 6.30
C GLU A 103 17.67 -9.62 6.16
N ILE A 104 16.44 -9.31 6.57
CA ILE A 104 15.31 -10.24 6.49
C ILE A 104 14.94 -10.54 5.04
N VAL A 105 14.88 -9.50 4.19
CA VAL A 105 14.64 -9.65 2.75
C VAL A 105 15.67 -10.60 2.12
N ASN A 106 16.94 -10.48 2.51
CA ASN A 106 17.99 -11.35 1.99
C ASN A 106 17.81 -12.82 2.40
N VAL A 107 17.30 -13.10 3.61
CA VAL A 107 17.05 -14.48 4.07
C VAL A 107 15.76 -15.07 3.47
N VAL A 108 14.68 -14.30 3.49
CA VAL A 108 13.33 -14.77 3.15
C VAL A 108 13.05 -14.73 1.64
N LYS A 109 13.91 -14.04 0.88
CA LYS A 109 13.86 -13.92 -0.59
C LYS A 109 12.53 -13.34 -1.09
N VAL A 110 12.14 -12.20 -0.53
CA VAL A 110 10.96 -11.42 -0.93
C VAL A 110 11.33 -9.95 -1.11
N CYS A 111 10.61 -9.21 -1.95
CA CYS A 111 10.87 -7.78 -2.13
C CYS A 111 10.60 -6.98 -0.84
N GLU A 112 11.40 -5.94 -0.59
CA GLU A 112 11.22 -5.05 0.56
C GLU A 112 9.81 -4.44 0.62
N ASN A 113 9.28 -3.98 -0.52
CA ASN A 113 7.94 -3.41 -0.58
C ASN A 113 6.86 -4.44 -0.20
N THR A 114 7.07 -5.71 -0.54
CA THR A 114 6.16 -6.79 -0.14
C THR A 114 6.20 -7.01 1.37
N LEU A 115 7.39 -6.99 1.98
CA LEU A 115 7.53 -7.12 3.44
C LEU A 115 6.85 -5.95 4.17
N ARG A 116 7.09 -4.70 3.71
CA ARG A 116 6.46 -3.49 4.25
C ARG A 116 4.94 -3.55 4.21
N LYS A 117 4.36 -3.95 3.07
CA LYS A 117 2.91 -4.16 2.95
C LYS A 117 2.35 -5.13 4.00
N ARG A 118 3.07 -6.22 4.30
CA ARG A 118 2.63 -7.19 5.33
C ARG A 118 2.70 -6.65 6.74
N LEU A 119 3.67 -5.79 7.02
CA LEU A 119 3.78 -5.12 8.32
C LEU A 119 2.64 -4.13 8.51
N THR A 120 2.34 -3.30 7.50
CA THR A 120 1.21 -2.37 7.55
C THR A 120 -0.12 -3.09 7.71
N GLU A 121 -0.35 -4.17 6.95
CA GLU A 121 -1.58 -4.96 7.12
C GLU A 121 -1.66 -5.64 8.49
N PHE A 122 -0.53 -5.96 9.12
CA PHE A 122 -0.52 -6.49 10.49
C PHE A 122 -0.84 -5.41 11.51
N GLU A 123 -0.35 -4.19 11.30
CA GLU A 123 -0.66 -3.01 12.13
C GLU A 123 -2.18 -2.76 12.19
N ASP A 124 -2.89 -2.97 11.09
CA ASP A 124 -4.36 -2.81 11.02
C ASP A 124 -5.14 -3.91 11.78
N THR A 125 -4.49 -4.99 12.25
CA THR A 125 -5.15 -6.06 13.02
C THR A 125 -5.21 -5.74 14.51
N PRO A 126 -6.23 -6.22 15.27
CA PRO A 126 -6.31 -5.97 16.71
C PRO A 126 -5.13 -6.56 17.49
N THR A 127 -4.46 -7.58 16.94
CA THR A 127 -3.27 -8.19 17.53
C THR A 127 -2.11 -7.19 17.69
N SER A 128 -2.00 -6.20 16.81
CA SER A 128 -0.88 -5.24 16.83
C SER A 128 -0.89 -4.34 18.06
N GLN A 129 -2.04 -4.18 18.70
CA GLN A 129 -2.25 -3.29 19.84
C GLN A 129 -1.94 -3.95 21.19
N LEU A 130 -1.70 -5.26 21.20
CA LEU A 130 -1.41 -6.02 22.42
C LEU A 130 0.05 -5.84 22.85
N THR A 131 0.28 -5.84 24.16
CA THR A 131 1.62 -5.99 24.71
C THR A 131 2.15 -7.41 24.49
N ILE A 132 3.48 -7.59 24.58
CA ILE A 132 4.12 -8.92 24.45
C ILE A 132 3.53 -9.92 25.44
N GLU A 133 3.33 -9.49 26.69
CA GLU A 133 2.82 -10.36 27.75
C GLU A 133 1.37 -10.78 27.52
N GLU A 134 0.52 -9.84 27.08
CA GLU A 134 -0.87 -10.11 26.73
C GLU A 134 -0.95 -11.04 25.53
N PHE A 135 -0.17 -10.79 24.48
CA PHE A 135 -0.12 -11.62 23.28
C PHE A 135 0.29 -13.07 23.60
N MET A 136 1.17 -13.27 24.58
CA MET A 136 1.60 -14.62 24.98
C MET A 136 0.58 -15.34 25.89
N LYS A 137 -0.38 -14.63 26.48
CA LYS A 137 -1.37 -15.21 27.39
C LYS A 137 -2.74 -15.38 26.73
N VAL A 138 -3.10 -14.48 25.82
CA VAL A 138 -4.47 -14.35 25.27
C VAL A 138 -4.46 -14.67 23.78
N ASP A 139 -5.34 -15.59 23.39
CA ASP A 139 -5.72 -15.76 21.99
C ASP A 139 -7.03 -14.98 21.76
N LEU A 140 -7.03 -13.94 20.92
CA LEU A 140 -8.27 -13.23 20.61
C LEU A 140 -9.15 -14.10 19.70
N ASP A 141 -10.45 -14.15 19.97
CA ASP A 141 -11.41 -14.89 19.14
C ASP A 141 -11.80 -14.14 17.86
N GLN A 142 -11.61 -12.82 17.84
CA GLN A 142 -12.01 -11.98 16.72
C GLN A 142 -11.13 -12.25 15.49
N GLU A 143 -11.77 -12.68 14.39
CA GLU A 143 -11.14 -12.80 13.07
C GLU A 143 -11.27 -11.49 12.28
N CYS A 144 -10.33 -11.25 11.36
CA CYS A 144 -10.36 -10.11 10.43
C CYS A 144 -10.62 -10.57 8.99
N ASP A 145 -11.23 -9.69 8.21
CA ASP A 145 -11.41 -9.89 6.77
C ASP A 145 -10.07 -9.86 6.02
N PRO A 146 -9.95 -10.58 4.89
CA PRO A 146 -8.74 -10.56 4.09
C PRO A 146 -8.50 -9.16 3.49
N PRO A 147 -7.23 -8.72 3.36
CA PRO A 147 -6.92 -7.37 2.87
C PRO A 147 -7.40 -7.05 1.45
N CYS A 148 -7.73 -8.05 0.61
CA CYS A 148 -8.37 -7.78 -0.68
C CYS A 148 -9.80 -7.24 -0.52
N PHE A 149 -10.52 -7.66 0.53
CA PHE A 149 -11.87 -7.20 0.84
C PHE A 149 -11.81 -5.77 1.40
N THR A 150 -10.98 -5.55 2.43
CA THR A 150 -10.85 -4.24 3.07
C THR A 150 -10.30 -3.18 2.10
N ALA A 151 -9.32 -3.52 1.27
CA ALA A 151 -8.80 -2.60 0.25
C ALA A 151 -9.86 -2.22 -0.80
N GLY A 152 -10.73 -3.18 -1.18
CA GLY A 152 -11.84 -2.92 -2.08
C GLY A 152 -12.86 -1.94 -1.48
N LEU A 153 -13.17 -2.11 -0.19
CA LEU A 153 -14.06 -1.20 0.55
C LEU A 153 -13.45 0.20 0.70
N LEU A 154 -12.17 0.28 1.10
CA LEU A 154 -11.45 1.54 1.26
C LEU A 154 -11.38 2.32 -0.05
N LYS A 155 -11.12 1.63 -1.18
CA LYS A 155 -11.10 2.26 -2.50
C LYS A 155 -12.44 2.90 -2.85
N LYS A 156 -13.56 2.20 -2.60
CA LYS A 156 -14.91 2.76 -2.84
C LYS A 156 -15.17 3.99 -1.96
N LYS A 157 -14.79 3.92 -0.68
CA LYS A 157 -14.93 5.04 0.26
C LYS A 157 -14.12 6.26 -0.18
N ASN A 158 -12.87 6.06 -0.59
CA ASN A 158 -12.02 7.15 -1.08
C ASN A 158 -12.59 7.79 -2.35
N GLN A 159 -13.10 6.99 -3.29
CA GLN A 159 -13.77 7.52 -4.49
C GLN A 159 -15.00 8.37 -4.16
N GLN A 160 -15.79 7.98 -3.16
CA GLN A 160 -16.94 8.78 -2.71
C GLN A 160 -16.50 10.11 -2.11
N LEU A 161 -15.47 10.10 -1.26
CA LEU A 161 -14.91 11.31 -0.66
C LEU A 161 -14.32 12.24 -1.72
N GLU A 162 -13.64 11.72 -2.73
CA GLU A 162 -13.12 12.51 -3.86
C GLU A 162 -14.25 13.18 -4.66
N MET A 163 -15.37 12.46 -4.91
CA MET A 163 -16.54 13.04 -5.57
C MET A 163 -17.19 14.15 -4.75
N GLU A 164 -17.35 13.92 -3.44
CA GLU A 164 -17.93 14.91 -2.53
C GLU A 164 -17.04 16.15 -2.42
N LEU A 165 -15.72 15.96 -2.32
CA LEU A 165 -14.75 17.05 -2.29
C LEU A 165 -14.79 17.85 -3.60
N LYS A 166 -14.84 17.17 -4.75
CA LYS A 166 -14.96 17.84 -6.06
C LYS A 166 -16.24 18.67 -6.16
N LYS A 167 -17.36 18.16 -5.64
CA LYS A 167 -18.62 18.91 -5.63
C LYS A 167 -18.48 20.19 -4.79
N LYS A 168 -17.95 20.09 -3.57
CA LYS A 168 -17.73 21.25 -2.68
C LYS A 168 -16.78 22.27 -3.30
N ILE A 169 -15.75 21.83 -4.01
CA ILE A 169 -14.86 22.73 -4.74
C ILE A 169 -15.63 23.49 -5.83
N GLY A 170 -16.47 22.81 -6.61
CA GLY A 170 -17.31 23.45 -7.61
C GLY A 170 -18.29 24.47 -7.00
N ASP A 171 -18.95 24.11 -5.88
CA ASP A 171 -19.86 25.03 -5.18
C ASP A 171 -19.11 26.30 -4.72
N VAL A 172 -17.87 26.18 -4.24
CA VAL A 172 -17.03 27.32 -3.84
C VAL A 172 -16.52 28.13 -5.04
N GLU A 173 -16.19 27.49 -6.16
CA GLU A 173 -15.82 28.18 -7.40
C GLU A 173 -16.97 29.04 -7.94
N ASP A 174 -18.20 28.52 -7.89
CA ASP A 174 -19.41 29.24 -8.28
C ASP A 174 -19.66 30.46 -7.37
N GLU A 175 -19.51 30.30 -6.05
CA GLU A 175 -19.60 31.41 -5.08
C GLU A 175 -18.54 32.49 -5.36
N ILE A 176 -17.28 32.09 -5.62
CA ILE A 176 -16.19 33.03 -5.94
C ILE A 176 -16.50 33.80 -7.23
N GLN A 177 -17.05 33.12 -8.25
CA GLN A 177 -17.39 33.75 -9.52
C GLN A 177 -18.52 34.78 -9.35
N GLU A 178 -19.53 34.47 -8.54
CA GLU A 178 -20.62 35.40 -8.23
C GLU A 178 -20.08 36.68 -7.57
N TYR A 179 -19.22 36.54 -6.55
CA TYR A 179 -18.57 37.70 -5.94
C TYR A 179 -17.68 38.49 -6.92
N GLN A 180 -16.97 37.81 -7.82
CA GLN A 180 -16.14 38.45 -8.84
C GLN A 180 -16.99 39.29 -9.80
N ASP A 181 -18.11 38.74 -10.27
CA ASP A 181 -19.05 39.42 -11.17
C ASP A 181 -19.68 40.66 -10.50
N GLU A 182 -20.05 40.56 -9.22
CA GLU A 182 -20.56 41.70 -8.43
C GLU A 182 -19.51 42.81 -8.29
N ILE A 183 -18.26 42.46 -7.98
CA ILE A 183 -17.16 43.43 -7.87
C ILE A 183 -16.92 44.13 -9.21
N ASP A 184 -16.88 43.38 -10.31
CA ASP A 184 -16.63 43.93 -11.64
C ASP A 184 -17.78 44.84 -12.11
N ALA A 185 -19.04 44.48 -11.82
CA ALA A 185 -20.20 45.33 -12.12
C ALA A 185 -20.16 46.66 -11.35
N GLU A 186 -19.79 46.64 -10.07
CA GLU A 186 -19.65 47.85 -9.24
C GLU A 186 -18.45 48.70 -9.67
N LEU A 187 -17.33 48.09 -10.08
CA LEU A 187 -16.19 48.80 -10.65
C LEU A 187 -16.56 49.50 -11.97
N GLU A 188 -17.33 48.84 -12.84
CA GLU A 188 -17.78 49.42 -14.12
C GLU A 188 -18.77 50.58 -13.89
N SER A 189 -19.65 50.47 -12.90
CA SER A 189 -20.61 51.53 -12.57
C SER A 189 -19.92 52.80 -12.05
N ARG A 190 -18.81 52.63 -11.32
CA ARG A 190 -18.00 53.73 -10.76
C ARG A 190 -16.96 54.28 -11.73
N ARG A 191 -16.80 53.72 -12.93
CA ARG A 191 -15.87 54.27 -13.93
C ARG A 191 -16.27 55.69 -14.32
N PRO A 192 -15.36 56.67 -14.27
CA PRO A 192 -15.65 58.03 -14.69
C PRO A 192 -15.95 58.07 -16.19
N LYS A 193 -17.15 58.50 -16.57
CA LYS A 193 -17.51 58.70 -17.98
C LYS A 193 -16.79 59.94 -18.51
N LEU A 194 -15.77 59.74 -19.36
CA LEU A 194 -15.11 60.80 -20.11
C LEU A 194 -16.17 61.56 -20.94
N ARG A 195 -16.32 62.88 -20.73
CA ARG A 195 -17.24 63.75 -21.47
C ARG A 195 -16.46 64.79 -22.28
N GLY A 196 -16.99 65.16 -23.45
CA GLY A 196 -16.43 66.21 -24.31
C GLY A 196 -15.41 65.70 -25.34
N VAL A 197 -14.62 66.60 -25.92
CA VAL A 197 -13.71 66.37 -27.07
C VAL A 197 -12.75 65.18 -26.88
N TYR A 198 -12.40 64.86 -25.62
CA TYR A 198 -11.51 63.76 -25.28
C TYR A 198 -12.17 62.38 -25.23
N ALA A 199 -13.51 62.29 -25.28
CA ALA A 199 -14.23 61.01 -25.28
C ALA A 199 -13.96 60.16 -26.54
N ALA A 200 -13.60 60.80 -27.67
CA ALA A 200 -13.27 60.12 -28.92
C ALA A 200 -11.98 59.28 -28.83
N TYR A 201 -11.08 59.58 -27.88
CA TYR A 201 -9.79 58.89 -27.71
C TYR A 201 -9.87 57.66 -26.79
N ALA A 202 -11.01 57.40 -26.14
CA ALA A 202 -11.14 56.31 -25.16
C ALA A 202 -11.37 54.92 -25.79
N ASN A 203 -11.82 54.85 -27.05
CA ASN A 203 -12.16 53.59 -27.73
C ASN A 203 -10.99 52.93 -28.49
N GLU A 204 -9.79 53.52 -28.52
CA GLU A 204 -8.65 52.99 -29.30
C GLU A 204 -7.70 52.08 -28.51
N GLY A 205 -8.10 51.61 -27.33
CA GLY A 205 -7.14 51.18 -26.31
C GLY A 205 -7.12 49.71 -25.88
N TYR A 206 -7.56 48.71 -26.65
CA TYR A 206 -7.25 47.31 -26.34
C TYR A 206 -7.07 46.45 -27.60
N ASP A 207 -5.92 46.60 -28.27
CA ASP A 207 -5.39 45.58 -29.18
C ASP A 207 -4.85 44.44 -28.30
N SER A 208 -5.40 43.25 -28.49
CA SER A 208 -5.16 42.00 -27.76
C SER A 208 -3.78 41.39 -28.07
N LYS A 209 -2.70 42.16 -27.89
CA LYS A 209 -1.32 41.75 -28.23
C LYS A 209 -0.35 41.65 -27.05
N PHE A 210 -0.82 41.57 -25.82
CA PHE A 210 0.06 41.44 -24.65
C PHE A 210 0.03 40.08 -23.92
N LEU A 211 -0.74 39.10 -24.40
CA LEU A 211 -0.79 37.74 -23.83
C LEU A 211 -0.01 36.69 -24.65
N SER A 212 1.06 37.08 -25.35
CA SER A 212 1.94 36.13 -26.07
C SER A 212 3.33 35.96 -25.45
N PHE A 213 3.59 36.46 -24.24
CA PHE A 213 4.83 36.19 -23.51
C PHE A 213 4.56 36.02 -22.01
N ILE A 214 4.21 34.80 -21.62
CA ILE A 214 4.58 34.02 -20.42
C ILE A 214 3.92 32.65 -20.60
#